data_AF-A0A973Q8M5-F1
#
_entry.id   AF-A0A973Q8M5-F1
#
_cell.length_a   1.000
_cell.length_b   1.000
_cell.length_c   1.000
_cell.angle_alpha   90.00
_cell.angle_beta   90.00
_cell.angle_gamma   90.00
#
_symmetry.space_group_name_H-M   'P 1'
#
loop_
_entity.id
_entity.type
_entity.pdbx_description
1 polymer ?
#
loop_
_entity_poly.entity_id
_entity_poly.type
_entity_poly.pdbx_seq_one_letter_code
_entity_poly.pdbx_strand_id
1 'polypeptide(L)' 'ALGWLDGALPGEPVVLTTQSANTASMRLAARLGFAEVERFEAWGAEQWLGMRPPVTPSG' A
#
# COMPACT_ATOMS: atom_id res chain seq x y z
N ALA A 1 -0.42 12.48 -4.17
CA ALA A 1 0.97 12.24 -3.75
C ALA A 1 1.64 11.13 -4.56
N LEU A 2 1.02 9.96 -4.70
CA LEU A 2 1.65 8.78 -5.31
C LEU A 2 1.37 8.54 -6.81
N GLY A 3 0.86 9.55 -7.52
CA GLY A 3 0.54 9.41 -8.96
C GLY A 3 1.78 9.30 -9.87
N TRP A 4 2.96 9.71 -9.40
CA TRP A 4 4.20 9.57 -10.19
C TRP A 4 4.58 8.09 -10.43
N LEU A 5 4.14 7.18 -9.55
CA LEU A 5 4.36 5.74 -9.69
C LEU A 5 3.69 5.18 -10.95
N ASP A 6 2.59 5.78 -11.40
CA ASP A 6 1.86 5.32 -12.58
C ASP A 6 2.71 5.46 -13.86
N GLY A 7 3.65 6.41 -13.88
CA GLY A 7 4.63 6.56 -14.97
C GLY A 7 5.97 5.85 -14.72
N ALA A 8 6.40 5.74 -13.47
CA ALA A 8 7.68 5.10 -13.13
C ALA A 8 7.61 3.57 -13.08
N LEU A 9 6.44 3.02 -12.72
CA LEU A 9 6.14 1.59 -12.58
C LEU A 9 4.78 1.27 -13.22
N PRO A 10 4.62 1.47 -14.54
CA PRO A 10 3.34 1.25 -15.20
C PRO A 10 2.94 -0.23 -15.13
N GLY A 11 1.70 -0.50 -14.71
CA GLY A 11 1.17 -1.86 -14.63
C GLY A 11 1.63 -2.69 -13.41
N GLU A 12 2.49 -2.13 -12.56
CA GLU A 12 2.98 -2.83 -11.38
C GLU A 12 2.18 -2.43 -10.12
N PRO A 13 1.73 -3.41 -9.30
CA PRO A 13 1.15 -3.11 -8.01
C PRO A 13 2.21 -2.55 -7.06
N VAL A 14 1.81 -1.63 -6.17
CA VAL A 14 2.69 -1.06 -5.16
C VAL A 14 2.24 -1.54 -3.78
N VAL A 15 3.19 -2.01 -2.99
CA VAL A 15 2.95 -2.49 -1.63
C VAL A 15 3.57 -1.57 -0.58
N LEU A 16 2.96 -1.55 0.61
CA LEU A 16 3.46 -0.83 1.78
C LEU A 16 3.25 -1.69 3.02
N THR A 17 4.27 -1.78 3.86
CA THR A 17 4.21 -2.42 5.18
C THR A 17 4.35 -1.40 6.29
N THR A 18 3.53 -1.51 7.32
CA THR A 18 3.64 -0.73 8.56
C THR A 18 3.17 -1.58 9.74
N GLN A 19 3.61 -1.29 10.96
CA GLN A 19 3.01 -1.90 12.14
C GLN A 19 1.50 -1.61 12.16
N SER A 20 0.67 -2.61 12.49
CA SER A 20 -0.78 -2.44 12.58
C SER A 20 -1.19 -1.48 13.70
N ALA A 21 -0.34 -1.33 14.71
CA ALA A 21 -0.48 -0.31 15.75
C ALA A 21 -0.36 1.14 15.21
N ASN A 22 0.30 1.35 14.06
CA ASN A 22 0.43 2.67 13.44
C ASN A 22 -0.82 3.02 12.62
N THR A 23 -1.92 3.23 13.33
CA THR A 23 -3.23 3.54 12.75
C THR A 23 -3.23 4.83 11.92
N ALA A 24 -2.34 5.78 12.21
CA ALA A 24 -2.20 7.02 11.42
C ALA A 24 -1.68 6.73 10.01
N SER A 25 -0.61 5.92 9.89
CA SER A 25 -0.11 5.46 8.58
C SER A 25 -1.15 4.64 7.83
N MET A 26 -1.85 3.72 8.50
CA MET A 26 -2.89 2.91 7.85
C MET A 26 -4.03 3.76 7.28
N ARG A 27 -4.49 4.78 8.02
CA ARG A 27 -5.50 5.73 7.53
C ARG A 27 -5.00 6.53 6.33
N LEU A 28 -3.73 6.94 6.32
CA LEU A 28 -3.15 7.61 5.16
C LEU A 28 -3.05 6.66 3.95
N ALA A 29 -2.62 5.42 4.16
CA ALA A 29 -2.52 4.40 3.11
C ALA A 29 -3.90 4.14 2.47
N ALA A 30 -4.95 3.97 3.28
CA ALA A 30 -6.32 3.81 2.79
C ALA A 30 -6.77 4.99 1.92
N ARG A 31 -6.49 6.23 2.35
CA ARG A 31 -6.80 7.45 1.56
C ARG A 31 -6.02 7.53 0.26
N LEU A 32 -4.86 6.86 0.17
CA LEU A 32 -4.03 6.79 -1.02
C LEU A 32 -4.34 5.57 -1.91
N GLY A 33 -5.37 4.77 -1.56
CA GLY A 33 -5.86 3.67 -2.38
C GLY A 33 -5.19 2.31 -2.10
N PHE A 34 -4.47 2.17 -0.98
CA PHE A 34 -4.02 0.86 -0.52
C PHE A 34 -5.15 0.14 0.21
N ALA A 35 -5.30 -1.15 -0.07
CA ALA A 35 -6.20 -2.07 0.63
C ALA A 35 -5.40 -3.16 1.37
N GLU A 36 -5.92 -3.64 2.49
CA GLU A 36 -5.30 -4.71 3.27
C GLU A 36 -5.23 -5.99 2.44
N VAL A 37 -4.03 -6.58 2.37
CA VAL A 37 -3.80 -7.90 1.78
C VAL A 37 -3.66 -8.94 2.88
N GLU A 38 -2.83 -8.65 3.88
CA GLU A 38 -2.58 -9.55 4.99
C GLU A 38 -2.00 -8.83 6.21
N ARG A 39 -1.93 -9.57 7.33
CA ARG A 39 -1.16 -9.20 8.53
C ARG A 39 -0.17 -10.30 8.85
N PHE A 40 1.02 -9.91 9.30
CA PHE A 40 2.11 -10.85 9.55
C PHE A 40 3.01 -10.35 10.70
N GLU A 41 3.72 -11.26 11.35
CA GLU A 41 4.67 -10.90 12.42
C GLU A 41 6.06 -10.63 11.84
N ALA A 42 6.60 -9.43 12.10
CA ALA A 42 7.99 -9.12 11.81
C ALA A 42 8.52 -8.06 12.78
N TRP A 43 9.81 -8.15 13.10
CA TRP A 43 10.47 -7.23 14.04
C TRP A 43 9.78 -7.15 15.42
N GLY A 44 9.14 -8.24 15.86
CA GLY A 44 8.45 -8.32 17.14
C GLY A 44 7.14 -7.53 17.21
N ALA A 45 6.52 -7.24 16.07
CA ALA A 45 5.22 -6.60 16.01
C ALA A 45 4.41 -7.08 14.81
N GLU A 46 3.08 -7.13 14.98
CA GLU A 46 2.15 -7.32 13.88
C GLU A 46 2.29 -6.18 12.87
N GLN A 47 2.57 -6.58 11.63
CA GLN A 47 2.65 -5.74 10.45
C GLN A 47 1.36 -5.90 9.65
N TRP A 48 1.01 -4.82 8.97
CA TRP A 48 -0.04 -4.74 7.98
C TRP A 48 0.60 -4.59 6.60
N LEU A 49 0.23 -5.46 5.65
CA LEU A 49 0.58 -5.33 4.24
C LEU A 49 -0.59 -4.73 3.48
N GLY A 50 -0.36 -3.57 2.87
CA GLY A 50 -1.28 -2.95 1.94
C GLY A 50 -0.83 -3.06 0.51
N MET A 51 -1.77 -3.22 -0.41
CA MET A 51 -1.51 -3.15 -1.85
C MET A 51 -2.41 -2.13 -2.52
N ARG A 52 -1.82 -1.34 -3.40
CA ARG A 52 -2.52 -0.47 -4.35
C ARG A 52 -2.35 -1.07 -5.75
N PRO A 53 -3.45 -1.40 -6.46
CA PRO A 53 -3.36 -1.95 -7.81
C PRO A 53 -2.85 -0.89 -8.80
N PRO A 54 -2.24 -1.30 -9.92
CA PRO A 54 -1.88 -0.39 -10.98
C PRO A 54 -3.13 0.28 -11.58
N VAL A 55 -2.99 1.51 -12.06
CA VAL A 55 -4.03 2.14 -12.86
C VAL A 55 -4.03 1.47 -14.23
N THR A 56 -5.14 0.84 -14.61
CA THR A 56 -5.30 0.33 -15.98
C THR A 56 -5.23 1.51 -16.95
N PRO A 57 -4.31 1.53 -17.92
CA PRO A 57 -4.34 2.54 -18.97
C PRO A 57 -5.66 2.40 -19.73
N SER A 58 -6.46 3.47 -19.77
CA SER A 58 -7.55 3.56 -20.73
C SER A 58 -6.90 3.61 -22.11
N GLY A 59 -7.03 2.51 -22.87
CA GLY A 59 -6.59 2.44 -24.26
C GLY A 59 -7.30 3.45 -25.16
#